data_AF-A0A8S3SKY5-F1
#
_entry.id   AF-A0A8S3SKY5-F1
#
_cell.length_a   1.000
_cell.length_b   1.000
_cell.length_c   1.000
_cell.angle_alpha   90.00
_cell.angle_beta   90.00
_cell.angle_gamma   90.00
#
_symmetry.space_group_name_H-M   'P 1'
#
loop_
_entity.id
_entity.type
_entity.pdbx_description
1 polymer ?
#
loop_
_entity_poly.entity_id
_entity_poly.type
_entity_poly.pdbx_seq_one_letter_code
_entity_poly.pdbx_strand_id
1 'polypeptide(L)'
;MDISVSEFLQQLGPEFMKYKQTFMENEFCDSSSLRAMNIEVDLDYMFETNPLPLGHKRKLQYALKNLESVTCAEKNEMFIAPPESSCTEKNMDKIKEKLESNLQLKEKEKADYVHKRRQMDLIISDPDPIGPLKSTRCGNCHMRGHKADGNRGNKPCTLPPCNSWKDCGQKDKHTDYKVQCKQFDKDIKNADKEIEEMSGEIARLTSFQEKANSSFIGVIKERLRQTNKKSTLIAMC
;
A
#
# COMPACT_ATOMS: atom_id res chain seq x y z
N MET A 1 3.90 34.99 1.73
CA MET A 1 4.00 35.67 0.42
C MET A 1 3.55 34.67 -0.64
N ASP A 2 2.55 35.02 -1.44
CA ASP A 2 2.12 34.17 -2.56
C ASP A 2 3.12 34.32 -3.71
N ILE A 3 3.80 33.22 -4.03
CA ILE A 3 4.72 33.14 -5.16
C ILE A 3 3.86 32.94 -6.42
N SER A 4 4.08 33.77 -7.46
CA SER A 4 3.38 33.56 -8.73
C SER A 4 3.90 32.31 -9.45
N VAL A 5 3.10 31.68 -10.32
CA VAL A 5 3.58 30.54 -11.14
C VAL A 5 4.80 30.89 -11.98
N SER A 6 4.90 32.15 -12.43
CA SER A 6 6.07 32.61 -13.18
C SER A 6 7.34 32.57 -12.32
N GLU A 7 7.24 33.03 -11.07
CA GLU A 7 8.34 33.06 -10.12
C GLU A 7 8.71 31.64 -9.66
N PHE A 8 7.73 30.77 -9.45
CA PHE A 8 7.95 29.35 -9.16
C PHE A 8 8.72 28.64 -10.27
N LEU A 9 8.28 28.77 -11.52
CA LEU A 9 8.97 28.13 -12.66
C LEU A 9 10.36 28.73 -12.87
N GLN A 10 10.54 30.02 -12.62
CA GLN A 10 11.84 30.67 -12.71
C GLN A 10 12.82 30.16 -11.64
N GLN A 11 12.35 29.85 -10.43
CA GLN A 11 13.16 29.21 -9.37
C GLN A 11 13.62 27.79 -9.76
N LEU A 12 12.84 27.09 -10.60
CA LEU A 12 13.22 25.77 -11.11
C LEU A 12 14.22 25.83 -12.25
N GLY A 13 14.29 26.94 -12.96
CA GLY A 13 15.24 27.20 -14.04
C GLY A 13 14.55 27.79 -15.28
N PRO A 14 15.29 28.54 -16.12
CA PRO A 14 14.74 29.18 -17.31
C PRO A 14 14.09 28.18 -18.29
N GLU A 15 14.55 26.92 -18.29
CA GLU A 15 14.01 25.83 -19.10
C GLU A 15 12.56 25.45 -18.77
N PHE A 16 12.07 25.81 -17.58
CA PHE A 16 10.71 25.53 -17.12
C PHE A 16 9.71 26.62 -17.50
N MET A 17 10.16 27.81 -17.90
CA MET A 17 9.28 28.93 -18.27
C MET A 17 8.38 28.62 -19.46
N LYS A 18 8.79 27.70 -20.35
CA LYS A 18 7.98 27.23 -21.49
C LYS A 18 6.70 26.52 -21.06
N TYR A 19 6.62 26.04 -19.81
CA TYR A 19 5.43 25.35 -19.28
C TYR A 19 4.43 26.32 -18.63
N LYS A 20 4.79 27.60 -18.48
CA LYS A 20 3.93 28.62 -17.82
C LYS A 20 2.52 28.66 -18.40
N GLN A 21 2.41 28.65 -19.73
CA GLN A 21 1.11 28.73 -20.41
C GLN A 21 0.23 27.53 -20.05
N THR A 22 0.79 26.32 -20.03
CA THR A 22 0.07 25.10 -19.64
C THR A 22 -0.42 25.17 -18.19
N PHE A 23 0.37 25.70 -17.25
CA PHE A 23 -0.09 25.90 -15.88
C PHE A 23 -1.24 26.91 -15.80
N MET A 24 -1.13 28.04 -16.51
CA MET A 24 -2.17 29.06 -16.52
C MET A 24 -3.48 28.59 -17.17
N GLU A 25 -3.40 27.79 -18.24
CA GLU A 25 -4.56 27.20 -18.92
C GLU A 25 -5.30 26.19 -18.04
N ASN A 26 -4.62 25.57 -17.09
CA ASN A 26 -5.19 24.67 -16.10
C ASN A 26 -5.49 25.37 -14.76
N GLU A 27 -5.67 26.70 -14.80
CA GLU A 27 -6.05 27.54 -13.65
C GLU A 27 -5.05 27.56 -12.48
N PHE A 28 -3.83 27.07 -12.70
CA PHE A 28 -2.72 27.21 -11.77
C PHE A 28 -2.00 28.53 -12.04
N CYS A 29 -2.35 29.56 -11.26
CA CYS A 29 -1.85 30.92 -11.41
C CYS A 29 -0.89 31.36 -10.29
N ASP A 30 -0.97 30.73 -9.12
CA ASP A 30 -0.28 31.14 -7.90
C ASP A 30 0.13 29.96 -7.01
N SER A 31 0.87 30.27 -5.94
CA SER A 31 1.34 29.25 -5.00
C SER A 31 0.23 28.52 -4.25
N SER A 32 -0.99 29.09 -4.21
CA SER A 32 -2.13 28.51 -3.51
C SER A 32 -2.80 27.43 -4.37
N SER A 33 -3.03 27.75 -5.66
CA SER A 33 -3.51 26.82 -6.68
C SER A 33 -2.50 25.69 -6.94
N LEU A 34 -1.20 25.99 -7.04
CA LEU A 34 -0.15 24.97 -7.19
C LEU A 34 -0.07 23.99 -6.02
N ARG A 35 -0.39 24.43 -4.80
CA ARG A 35 -0.43 23.58 -3.59
C ARG A 35 -1.68 22.71 -3.49
N ALA A 36 -2.77 23.10 -4.15
CA ALA A 36 -4.01 22.33 -4.19
C ALA A 36 -3.98 21.23 -5.27
N MET A 37 -2.94 21.23 -6.11
CA MET A 37 -2.75 20.29 -7.21
C MET A 37 -2.50 18.86 -6.70
N ASN A 38 -3.24 17.89 -7.23
CA ASN A 38 -2.89 16.48 -7.08
C ASN A 38 -1.72 16.16 -8.02
N ILE A 39 -0.51 16.34 -7.51
CA ILE A 39 0.76 16.30 -8.25
C ILE A 39 0.89 15.06 -9.17
N GLU A 40 0.38 13.89 -8.77
CA GLU A 40 0.52 12.66 -9.56
C GLU A 40 -0.50 12.56 -10.70
N VAL A 41 -1.73 13.02 -10.46
CA VAL A 41 -2.82 12.93 -11.45
C VAL A 41 -2.82 14.13 -12.38
N ASP A 42 -2.71 15.33 -11.82
CA ASP A 42 -2.87 16.58 -12.56
C ASP A 42 -1.68 16.84 -13.47
N LEU A 43 -0.44 16.50 -13.07
CA LEU A 43 0.72 16.65 -13.96
C LEU A 43 0.64 15.70 -15.16
N ASP A 44 0.13 14.49 -14.98
CA ASP A 44 -0.01 13.55 -16.09
C ASP A 44 -1.14 13.97 -17.03
N TYR A 45 -2.21 14.56 -16.49
CA TYR A 45 -3.31 15.12 -17.27
C TYR A 45 -2.90 16.38 -18.06
N MET A 46 -2.26 17.35 -17.40
CA MET A 46 -1.84 18.61 -18.02
C MET A 46 -0.86 18.44 -19.19
N PHE A 47 -0.06 17.38 -19.15
CA PHE A 47 0.98 17.09 -20.12
C PHE A 47 0.67 15.84 -20.97
N GLU A 48 -0.61 15.42 -21.05
CA GLU A 48 -1.02 14.25 -21.84
C GLU A 48 -0.69 14.42 -23.33
N THR A 49 -0.94 15.63 -23.87
CA THR A 49 -0.69 15.93 -25.29
C THR A 49 0.78 16.20 -25.60
N ASN A 50 1.55 16.67 -24.62
CA ASN A 50 2.97 17.01 -24.76
C ASN A 50 3.73 16.53 -23.52
N PRO A 51 4.11 15.24 -23.48
CA PRO A 51 4.64 14.62 -22.27
C PRO A 51 5.95 15.27 -21.82
N LEU A 52 6.03 15.53 -20.51
CA LEU A 52 7.23 16.07 -19.90
C LEU A 52 8.40 15.07 -20.01
N PRO A 53 9.61 15.53 -20.35
CA PRO A 53 10.81 14.73 -20.14
C PRO A 53 10.90 14.25 -18.69
N LEU A 54 11.28 12.99 -18.49
CA LEU A 54 11.24 12.34 -17.17
C LEU A 54 11.98 13.13 -16.08
N GLY A 55 13.12 13.76 -16.43
CA GLY A 55 13.87 14.62 -15.52
C GLY A 55 13.11 15.88 -15.10
N HIS A 56 12.38 16.51 -16.03
CA HIS A 56 11.57 17.69 -15.75
C HIS A 56 10.35 17.33 -14.90
N LYS A 57 9.68 16.21 -15.21
CA LYS A 57 8.57 15.69 -14.40
C LYS A 57 8.99 15.49 -12.95
N ARG A 58 10.11 14.80 -12.71
CA ARG A 58 10.63 14.57 -11.35
C ARG A 58 10.97 15.86 -10.62
N LYS A 59 11.59 16.82 -11.30
CA LYS A 59 11.97 18.12 -10.71
C LYS A 59 10.74 18.95 -10.32
N LEU A 60 9.71 18.97 -11.18
CA LEU A 60 8.41 19.61 -10.89
C LEU A 60 7.71 18.93 -9.72
N GLN A 61 7.62 17.60 -9.73
CA GLN A 61 7.01 16.83 -8.63
C GLN A 61 7.69 17.12 -7.29
N TYR A 62 9.03 17.14 -7.27
CA TYR A 62 9.79 17.45 -6.06
C TYR A 62 9.56 18.88 -5.58
N ALA A 63 9.54 19.85 -6.49
CA ALA A 63 9.32 21.24 -6.16
C ALA A 63 7.90 21.53 -5.64
N LEU A 64 6.90 20.91 -6.25
CA LEU A 64 5.50 21.01 -5.81
C LEU A 64 5.31 20.34 -4.44
N LYS A 65 5.91 19.16 -4.20
CA LYS A 65 5.90 18.50 -2.88
C LYS A 65 6.61 19.34 -1.81
N ASN A 66 7.64 20.12 -2.18
CA ASN A 66 8.29 21.03 -1.24
C ASN A 66 7.48 22.30 -0.97
N LEU A 67 6.66 22.75 -1.91
CA LEU A 67 5.70 23.84 -1.65
C LEU A 67 4.64 23.43 -0.62
N GLU A 68 4.30 22.13 -0.54
CA GLU A 68 3.44 21.56 0.50
C GLU A 68 4.14 21.57 1.88
N SER A 69 5.43 21.21 1.94
CA SER A 69 6.16 20.98 3.20
C SER A 69 6.58 22.26 3.96
N VAL A 70 6.62 23.43 3.31
CA VAL A 70 6.93 24.72 3.96
C VAL A 70 5.83 25.17 4.95
N THR A 71 4.68 24.51 5.00
CA THR A 71 3.54 24.96 5.82
C THR A 71 3.46 24.39 7.24
N CYS A 72 4.39 23.53 7.67
CA CYS A 72 4.39 23.05 9.06
C CYS A 72 4.96 24.08 10.08
N ALA A 73 5.55 25.19 9.64
CA ALA A 73 6.17 26.17 10.54
C ALA A 73 5.44 27.53 10.66
N GLU A 74 4.52 27.90 9.77
CA GLU A 74 3.99 29.28 9.69
C GLU A 74 2.48 29.40 9.47
N LYS A 75 1.66 28.62 10.17
CA LYS A 75 0.21 28.87 10.23
C LYS A 75 -0.31 28.95 11.66
N ASN A 76 0.16 29.97 12.38
CA ASN A 76 -0.70 30.69 13.32
C ASN A 76 -1.34 31.86 12.54
N GLU A 77 -2.66 31.98 12.66
CA GLU A 77 -3.50 33.09 12.23
C GLU A 77 -3.69 33.29 10.71
N MET A 78 -4.76 32.71 10.17
CA MET A 78 -5.91 33.48 9.67
C MET A 78 -6.98 32.53 9.14
N PHE A 79 -8.11 32.54 9.82
CA PHE A 79 -9.36 31.91 9.41
C PHE A 79 -9.91 32.64 8.19
N ILE A 80 -9.89 32.00 7.02
CA ILE A 80 -10.87 32.28 5.97
C ILE A 80 -11.59 30.96 5.72
N ALA A 81 -12.87 30.92 6.11
CA ALA A 81 -13.75 29.78 5.93
C ALA A 81 -13.98 29.53 4.42
N PRO A 82 -13.87 28.29 3.92
CA PRO A 82 -14.45 27.94 2.63
C PRO A 82 -15.97 27.95 2.73
N PRO A 83 -16.67 28.30 1.64
CA PRO A 83 -18.12 28.35 1.62
C PRO A 83 -18.69 26.93 1.81
N GLU A 84 -19.86 26.92 2.43
CA GLU A 84 -20.63 25.78 2.88
C GLU A 84 -20.65 24.60 1.89
N SER A 85 -20.17 23.43 2.34
CA SER A 85 -20.51 22.15 1.73
C SER A 85 -20.82 21.15 2.84
N SER A 86 -22.09 20.76 2.92
CA SER A 86 -22.62 19.73 3.80
C SER A 86 -22.13 18.30 3.44
N CYS A 87 -21.05 18.18 2.66
CA CYS A 87 -20.62 16.94 2.01
C CYS A 87 -19.27 16.35 2.53
N THR A 88 -18.55 17.02 3.43
CA THR A 88 -17.20 16.56 3.85
C THR A 88 -17.22 15.44 4.90
N GLU A 89 -18.16 15.45 5.85
CA GLU A 89 -18.26 14.40 6.90
C GLU A 89 -18.62 13.03 6.30
N LYS A 90 -19.62 12.97 5.41
CA LYS A 90 -20.07 11.72 4.77
C LYS A 90 -19.01 11.09 3.86
N ASN A 91 -18.06 11.87 3.35
CA ASN A 91 -16.97 11.36 2.51
C ASN A 91 -15.86 10.73 3.36
N MET A 92 -15.56 11.27 4.54
CA MET A 92 -14.54 10.72 5.44
C MET A 92 -14.96 9.38 6.05
N ASP A 93 -16.24 9.24 6.43
CA ASP A 93 -16.75 7.98 6.95
C ASP A 93 -16.71 6.86 5.90
N LYS A 94 -17.05 7.17 4.64
CA LYS A 94 -16.93 6.23 3.52
C LYS A 94 -15.49 5.83 3.22
N ILE A 95 -14.54 6.76 3.34
CA ILE A 95 -13.12 6.47 3.17
C ILE A 95 -12.64 5.53 4.27
N LYS A 96 -13.02 5.81 5.52
CA LYS A 96 -12.70 4.97 6.67
C LYS A 96 -13.28 3.56 6.53
N GLU A 97 -14.55 3.44 6.17
CA GLU A 97 -15.22 2.14 5.95
C GLU A 97 -14.51 1.33 4.85
N LYS A 98 -14.10 1.98 3.76
CA LYS A 98 -13.36 1.33 2.67
C LYS A 98 -11.98 0.86 3.13
N LEU A 99 -11.27 1.66 3.93
CA LEU A 99 -9.98 1.28 4.50
C LEU A 99 -10.12 0.11 5.47
N GLU A 100 -11.14 0.12 6.33
CA GLU A 100 -11.43 -0.99 7.25
C GLU A 100 -11.78 -2.28 6.51
N SER A 101 -12.56 -2.19 5.42
CA SER A 101 -12.86 -3.36 4.57
C SER A 101 -11.61 -3.92 3.89
N ASN A 102 -10.75 -3.05 3.37
CA ASN A 102 -9.47 -3.45 2.77
C ASN A 102 -8.53 -4.08 3.81
N LEU A 103 -8.49 -3.54 5.03
CA LEU A 103 -7.73 -4.09 6.14
C LEU A 103 -8.17 -5.53 6.45
N GLN A 104 -9.48 -5.78 6.58
CA GLN A 104 -10.00 -7.12 6.81
C GLN A 104 -9.65 -8.10 5.68
N LEU A 105 -9.71 -7.64 4.42
CA LEU A 105 -9.32 -8.46 3.28
C LEU A 105 -7.85 -8.87 3.37
N LYS A 106 -6.97 -7.94 3.76
CA LYS A 106 -5.53 -8.17 3.90
C LYS A 106 -5.17 -9.05 5.09
N GLU A 107 -5.89 -8.93 6.20
CA GLU A 107 -5.78 -9.85 7.33
C GLU A 107 -6.15 -11.28 6.94
N LYS A 108 -7.21 -11.44 6.14
CA LYS A 108 -7.59 -12.76 5.60
C LYS A 108 -6.53 -13.30 4.64
N GLU A 109 -5.99 -12.46 3.75
CA GLU A 109 -4.92 -12.85 2.83
C GLU A 109 -3.67 -13.33 3.60
N LYS A 110 -3.28 -12.61 4.66
CA LYS A 110 -2.21 -13.02 5.57
C LYS A 110 -2.51 -14.36 6.23
N ALA A 111 -3.74 -14.57 6.73
CA ALA A 111 -4.14 -15.84 7.35
C ALA A 111 -4.01 -17.01 6.36
N ASP A 112 -4.36 -16.80 5.09
CA ASP A 112 -4.21 -17.79 4.03
C ASP A 112 -2.74 -18.11 3.75
N TYR A 113 -1.84 -17.12 3.72
CA TYR A 113 -0.40 -17.37 3.57
C TYR A 113 0.18 -18.12 4.76
N VAL A 114 -0.19 -17.76 6.00
CA VAL A 114 0.21 -18.49 7.21
C VAL A 114 -0.29 -19.93 7.18
N HIS A 115 -1.53 -20.15 6.74
CA HIS A 115 -2.09 -21.48 6.61
C HIS A 115 -1.32 -22.32 5.58
N LYS A 116 -1.09 -21.77 4.37
CA LYS A 116 -0.29 -22.43 3.32
C LYS A 116 1.12 -22.74 3.82
N ARG A 117 1.77 -21.83 4.53
CA ARG A 117 3.11 -22.04 5.12
C ARG A 117 3.13 -23.20 6.10
N ARG A 118 2.12 -23.32 6.96
CA ARG A 118 1.97 -24.44 7.91
C ARG A 118 1.69 -25.76 7.20
N GLN A 119 0.87 -25.76 6.15
CA GLN A 119 0.64 -26.97 5.35
C GLN A 119 1.92 -27.52 4.73
N MET A 120 2.86 -26.65 4.32
CA MET A 120 4.17 -27.10 3.81
C MET A 120 4.94 -27.95 4.83
N ASP A 121 4.73 -27.73 6.13
CA ASP A 121 5.38 -28.51 7.19
C ASP A 121 4.60 -29.79 7.52
N LEU A 122 3.27 -29.78 7.38
CA LEU A 122 2.39 -30.94 7.60
C LEU A 122 2.39 -31.96 6.45
N ILE A 123 2.71 -31.55 5.22
CA ILE A 123 2.85 -32.48 4.10
C ILE A 123 4.09 -33.35 4.38
N ILE A 124 3.84 -34.52 4.97
CA ILE A 124 4.73 -35.66 5.24
C ILE A 124 5.56 -35.52 6.52
N SER A 125 5.02 -36.09 7.61
CA SER A 125 5.85 -36.74 8.62
C SER A 125 6.52 -37.93 7.96
N ASP A 126 7.85 -37.94 8.01
CA ASP A 126 8.65 -39.10 7.65
C ASP A 126 8.09 -40.34 8.38
N PRO A 127 7.59 -41.40 7.69
CA PRO A 127 7.15 -42.61 8.40
C PRO A 127 8.30 -43.17 9.23
N ASP A 128 7.99 -43.74 10.39
CA ASP A 128 9.00 -44.31 11.28
C ASP A 128 9.92 -45.27 10.51
N PRO A 129 11.24 -45.25 10.77
CA PRO A 129 12.17 -46.14 10.11
C PRO A 129 11.79 -47.60 10.38
N ILE A 130 11.40 -48.32 9.34
CA ILE A 130 11.13 -49.76 9.42
C ILE A 130 12.48 -50.48 9.51
N GLY A 131 12.91 -50.76 10.75
CA GLY A 131 14.07 -51.61 11.06
C GLY A 131 15.42 -50.89 11.17
N PRO A 132 16.51 -51.63 11.48
CA PRO A 132 17.84 -51.09 11.78
C PRO A 132 18.56 -50.46 10.57
N LEU A 133 17.99 -50.59 9.36
CA LEU A 133 18.49 -49.93 8.17
C LEU A 133 18.05 -48.47 8.20
N LYS A 134 18.93 -47.60 8.70
CA LYS A 134 18.85 -46.15 8.48
C LYS A 134 18.47 -45.89 7.02
N SER A 135 17.31 -45.29 6.81
CA SER A 135 16.70 -44.77 5.58
C SER A 135 17.68 -44.43 4.44
N THR A 136 18.28 -45.43 3.81
CA THR A 136 19.28 -45.20 2.77
C THR A 136 18.56 -44.90 1.47
N ARG A 137 18.81 -43.73 0.90
CA ARG A 137 18.20 -43.22 -0.33
C ARG A 137 19.26 -43.10 -1.43
N CYS A 138 18.86 -43.30 -2.68
CA CYS A 138 19.73 -43.10 -3.82
C CYS A 138 19.94 -41.59 -4.09
N GLY A 139 21.11 -41.21 -4.62
CA GLY A 139 21.39 -39.83 -5.05
C GLY A 139 20.65 -39.41 -6.32
N ASN A 140 20.26 -40.36 -7.18
CA ASN A 140 19.48 -40.10 -8.40
C ASN A 140 17.96 -40.04 -8.14
N CYS A 141 17.48 -40.74 -7.12
CA CYS A 141 16.06 -40.85 -6.77
C CYS A 141 15.91 -40.93 -5.24
N HIS A 142 15.10 -40.04 -4.66
CA HIS A 142 14.96 -39.90 -3.20
C HIS A 142 13.93 -40.83 -2.54
N MET A 143 13.43 -41.81 -3.30
CA MET A 143 12.44 -42.79 -2.83
C MET A 143 13.02 -43.64 -1.68
N ARG A 144 12.23 -43.83 -0.63
CA ARG A 144 12.62 -44.60 0.56
C ARG A 144 12.81 -46.08 0.22
N GLY A 145 13.77 -46.72 0.89
CA GLY A 145 14.07 -48.15 0.70
C GLY A 145 14.88 -48.47 -0.56
N HIS A 146 15.03 -47.51 -1.47
CA HIS A 146 15.87 -47.64 -2.65
C HIS A 146 17.29 -47.16 -2.33
N LYS A 147 18.19 -48.10 -2.10
CA LYS A 147 19.63 -47.85 -2.25
C LYS A 147 19.95 -47.76 -3.74
N ALA A 148 21.12 -47.25 -4.09
CA ALA A 148 21.71 -47.60 -5.39
C ALA A 148 21.77 -49.15 -5.58
N ASP A 149 21.62 -49.91 -4.49
CA ASP A 149 21.59 -51.36 -4.38
C ASP A 149 20.33 -52.04 -4.94
N GLY A 150 20.01 -51.77 -6.21
CA GLY A 150 19.97 -52.84 -7.21
C GLY A 150 21.39 -53.22 -7.69
N ASN A 151 22.41 -52.50 -7.19
CA ASN A 151 23.81 -52.82 -7.33
C ASN A 151 24.64 -52.75 -6.07
N ARG A 152 25.25 -53.89 -5.77
CA ARG A 152 26.64 -53.93 -5.37
C ARG A 152 27.50 -53.17 -6.42
N GLY A 153 27.58 -51.85 -6.31
CA GLY A 153 28.55 -50.98 -6.98
C GLY A 153 28.44 -50.68 -8.48
N ASN A 154 27.69 -51.40 -9.32
CA ASN A 154 27.93 -51.39 -10.78
C ASN A 154 26.79 -51.12 -11.80
N LYS A 155 25.54 -50.82 -11.43
CA LYS A 155 24.49 -50.42 -12.41
C LYS A 155 23.71 -49.18 -11.93
N PRO A 156 23.31 -48.32 -12.87
CA PRO A 156 22.62 -47.08 -12.55
C PRO A 156 21.21 -47.33 -12.02
N CYS A 157 20.71 -46.36 -11.23
CA CYS A 157 19.32 -46.30 -10.80
C CYS A 157 18.40 -46.25 -12.04
N THR A 158 17.42 -47.14 -12.10
CA THR A 158 16.45 -47.23 -13.22
C THR A 158 15.26 -46.29 -13.06
N LEU A 159 15.08 -45.72 -11.86
CA LEU A 159 14.01 -44.77 -11.59
C LEU A 159 14.38 -43.37 -12.07
N PRO A 160 13.40 -42.63 -12.63
CA PRO A 160 13.62 -41.23 -12.96
C PRO A 160 13.85 -40.40 -11.68
N PRO A 161 14.59 -39.29 -11.80
CA PRO A 161 14.67 -38.32 -10.71
C PRO A 161 13.29 -37.77 -10.39
N CYS A 162 13.07 -37.47 -9.11
CA CYS A 162 11.85 -36.82 -8.64
C CYS A 162 11.78 -35.38 -9.15
N ASN A 163 10.59 -34.97 -9.63
CA ASN A 163 10.37 -33.64 -10.18
C ASN A 163 10.14 -32.60 -9.07
N SER A 164 9.51 -33.00 -7.95
CA SER A 164 9.30 -32.13 -6.79
C SER A 164 9.40 -32.90 -5.47
N TRP A 165 9.61 -32.15 -4.38
CA TRP A 165 9.55 -32.69 -3.02
C TRP A 165 8.20 -33.34 -2.69
N LYS A 166 7.13 -32.94 -3.38
CA LYS A 166 5.79 -33.54 -3.21
C LYS A 166 5.74 -35.00 -3.64
N ASP A 167 6.58 -35.39 -4.60
CA ASP A 167 6.58 -36.75 -5.16
C ASP A 167 7.26 -37.74 -4.19
N CYS A 168 8.33 -37.31 -3.52
CA CYS A 168 9.16 -38.18 -2.68
C CYS A 168 9.11 -37.85 -1.17
N GLY A 169 8.49 -36.74 -0.80
CA GLY A 169 8.40 -36.23 0.57
C GLY A 169 9.70 -35.70 1.16
N GLN A 170 10.75 -35.51 0.37
CA GLN A 170 12.09 -35.15 0.88
C GLN A 170 12.42 -33.68 0.75
N LYS A 171 11.82 -32.90 1.64
CA LYS A 171 11.96 -31.43 1.75
C LYS A 171 13.41 -30.95 1.70
N ASP A 172 14.32 -31.59 2.44
CA ASP A 172 15.72 -31.13 2.55
C ASP A 172 16.54 -31.31 1.28
N LYS A 173 16.17 -32.27 0.44
CA LYS A 173 16.87 -32.61 -0.81
C LYS A 173 16.39 -31.79 -2.00
N HIS A 174 15.32 -31.02 -1.80
CA HIS A 174 14.60 -30.32 -2.84
C HIS A 174 14.70 -28.81 -2.63
N THR A 175 15.36 -28.12 -3.55
CA THR A 175 15.52 -26.66 -3.47
C THR A 175 14.20 -25.92 -3.63
N ASP A 176 13.26 -26.49 -4.39
CA ASP A 176 11.91 -25.96 -4.62
C ASP A 176 11.11 -25.83 -3.32
N TYR A 177 11.27 -26.77 -2.37
CA TYR A 177 10.65 -26.65 -1.03
C TYR A 177 11.16 -25.40 -0.29
N LYS A 178 12.49 -25.22 -0.22
CA LYS A 178 13.11 -24.08 0.48
C LYS A 178 12.72 -22.75 -0.16
N VAL A 179 12.63 -22.71 -1.49
CA VAL A 179 12.20 -21.52 -2.24
C VAL A 179 10.74 -21.19 -1.93
N GLN A 180 9.83 -22.18 -1.95
CA GLN A 180 8.42 -21.96 -1.63
C GLN A 180 8.22 -21.49 -0.18
N CYS A 181 8.96 -22.07 0.78
CA CYS A 181 8.93 -21.62 2.17
C CYS A 181 9.35 -20.15 2.31
N LYS A 182 10.49 -19.78 1.72
CA LYS A 182 10.99 -18.40 1.73
C LYS A 182 10.01 -17.43 1.06
N GLN A 183 9.34 -17.86 0.00
CA GLN A 183 8.34 -17.04 -0.67
C GLN A 183 7.15 -16.76 0.26
N PHE A 184 6.57 -17.78 0.88
CA PHE A 184 5.50 -17.58 1.85
C PHE A 184 5.93 -16.72 3.04
N ASP A 185 7.14 -16.90 3.58
CA ASP A 185 7.66 -16.08 4.67
C ASP A 185 7.80 -14.60 4.24
N LYS A 186 8.13 -14.35 2.96
CA LYS A 186 8.20 -13.00 2.39
C LYS A 186 6.80 -12.40 2.21
N ASP A 187 5.84 -13.18 1.72
CA ASP A 187 4.47 -12.73 1.49
C ASP A 187 3.77 -12.38 2.81
N ILE A 188 3.99 -13.16 3.88
CA ILE A 188 3.52 -12.86 5.23
C ILE A 188 4.08 -11.52 5.71
N LYS A 189 5.40 -11.29 5.57
CA LYS A 189 6.05 -10.04 5.98
C LYS A 189 5.55 -8.82 5.19
N ASN A 190 5.24 -8.99 3.91
CA ASN A 190 4.68 -7.92 3.10
C ASN A 190 3.25 -7.58 3.54
N ALA A 191 2.42 -8.60 3.76
CA ALA A 191 1.06 -8.42 4.27
C ALA A 191 1.05 -7.75 5.66
N ASP A 192 2.00 -8.10 6.54
CA ASP A 192 2.17 -7.42 7.85
C ASP A 192 2.42 -5.93 7.71
N LYS A 193 3.29 -5.52 6.78
CA LYS A 193 3.58 -4.10 6.54
C LYS A 193 2.36 -3.36 5.99
N GLU A 194 1.66 -3.94 5.02
CA GLU A 194 0.45 -3.34 4.45
C GLU A 194 -0.64 -3.17 5.52
N ILE A 195 -0.81 -4.16 6.41
CA ILE A 195 -1.74 -4.10 7.54
C ILE A 195 -1.36 -2.98 8.51
N GLU A 196 -0.07 -2.85 8.86
CA GLU A 196 0.43 -1.79 9.74
C GLU A 196 0.21 -0.39 9.14
N GLU A 197 0.52 -0.23 7.85
CA GLU A 197 0.34 1.03 7.13
C GLU A 197 -1.13 1.47 7.09
N MET A 198 -2.05 0.56 6.74
CA MET A 198 -3.49 0.85 6.70
C MET A 198 -4.06 1.11 8.10
N SER A 199 -3.63 0.35 9.10
CA SER A 199 -4.05 0.57 10.50
C SER A 199 -3.59 1.94 10.99
N GLY A 200 -2.38 2.36 10.64
CA GLY A 200 -1.86 3.70 10.92
C GLY A 200 -2.66 4.80 10.21
N GLU A 201 -3.11 4.55 8.97
CA GLU A 201 -3.97 5.50 8.24
C GLU A 201 -5.35 5.65 8.90
N ILE A 202 -6.00 4.55 9.29
CA ILE A 202 -7.27 4.58 10.02
C ILE A 202 -7.13 5.33 11.35
N ALA A 203 -6.03 5.13 12.08
CA ALA A 203 -5.76 5.84 13.32
C ALA A 203 -5.58 7.36 13.08
N ARG A 204 -4.85 7.75 12.04
CA ARG A 204 -4.70 9.17 11.64
C ARG A 204 -6.04 9.81 11.28
N LEU A 205 -6.85 9.12 10.48
CA LEU A 205 -8.19 9.60 10.10
C LEU A 205 -9.10 9.76 11.31
N THR A 206 -9.08 8.80 12.23
CA THR A 206 -9.89 8.84 13.45
C THR A 206 -9.47 10.00 14.35
N SER A 207 -8.16 10.19 14.57
CA SER A 207 -7.65 11.32 15.36
C SER A 207 -7.99 12.67 14.71
N PHE A 208 -7.95 12.76 13.38
CA PHE A 208 -8.36 13.96 12.66
C PHE A 208 -9.85 14.27 12.86
N GLN A 209 -10.72 13.25 12.75
CA GLN A 209 -12.16 13.40 13.00
C GLN A 209 -12.44 13.84 14.44
N GLU A 210 -11.79 13.25 15.44
CA GLU A 210 -11.93 13.63 16.85
C GLU A 210 -11.52 15.08 17.10
N LYS A 211 -10.39 15.52 16.53
CA LYS A 211 -9.93 16.91 16.63
C LYS A 211 -10.87 17.88 15.94
N ALA A 212 -11.40 17.52 14.77
CA ALA A 212 -12.39 18.33 14.06
C ALA A 212 -13.68 18.48 14.86
N ASN A 213 -14.17 17.39 15.46
CA ASN A 213 -15.42 17.37 16.23
C ASN A 213 -15.30 18.09 17.58
N SER A 214 -14.13 18.03 18.22
CA SER A 214 -13.86 18.73 19.50
C SER A 214 -13.48 20.19 19.33
N SER A 215 -13.20 20.65 18.10
CA SER A 215 -12.92 22.05 17.81
C SER A 215 -14.11 22.95 18.14
N PHE A 216 -13.84 24.20 18.54
CA PHE A 216 -14.87 25.21 18.80
C PHE A 216 -15.87 25.33 17.64
N ILE A 217 -15.35 25.31 16.41
CA ILE A 217 -16.14 25.34 15.17
C ILE A 217 -17.02 24.09 15.08
N GLY A 218 -16.49 22.90 15.37
CA GLY A 218 -17.26 21.65 15.39
C GLY A 218 -18.43 21.70 16.37
N VAL A 219 -18.19 22.17 17.59
CA VAL A 219 -19.22 22.32 18.64
C VAL A 219 -20.27 23.36 18.27
N ILE A 220 -19.86 24.53 17.73
CA ILE A 220 -20.78 25.57 17.28
C ILE A 220 -21.61 25.08 16.07
N LYS A 221 -20.98 24.42 15.10
CA LYS A 221 -21.65 23.87 13.92
C LYS A 221 -22.75 22.87 14.30
N GLU A 222 -22.48 22.00 15.28
CA GLU A 222 -23.48 21.04 15.78
C GLU A 222 -24.64 21.75 16.50
N ARG A 223 -24.34 22.75 17.35
CA ARG A 223 -25.38 23.57 18.00
C ARG A 223 -26.25 24.31 16.98
N LEU A 224 -25.66 24.86 15.92
CA LEU A 224 -26.39 25.52 14.84
C LEU A 224 -27.29 24.54 14.07
N ARG A 225 -26.80 23.32 13.76
CA ARG A 225 -27.61 22.26 13.14
C ARG A 225 -28.83 21.87 13.97
N GLN A 226 -28.65 21.73 15.30
CA GLN A 226 -29.74 21.38 16.21
C GLN A 226 -30.77 22.51 16.33
N THR A 227 -30.32 23.76 16.29
CA THR A 227 -31.20 24.94 16.35
C THR A 227 -32.01 25.07 15.06
N ASN A 228 -31.37 24.92 13.89
CA ASN A 228 -32.06 24.91 12.59
C ASN A 228 -33.10 23.79 12.50
N LYS A 229 -32.79 22.57 12.93
CA LYS A 229 -33.76 21.46 12.96
C LYS A 229 -34.99 21.78 13.82
N LYS A 230 -34.80 22.42 14.98
CA LYS A 230 -35.92 22.84 15.85
C LYS A 230 -36.76 23.95 15.21
N SER A 231 -36.13 24.93 14.56
CA SER A 231 -36.85 25.99 13.85
C SER A 231 -37.66 25.49 12.66
N THR A 232 -37.17 24.49 11.91
CA THR A 232 -37.92 23.88 10.80
C THR A 232 -39.13 23.08 11.28
N LEU A 233 -39.04 22.43 12.44
CA LEU A 233 -40.16 21.71 13.06
C LEU A 233 -41.27 22.65 13.57
N ILE A 234 -40.92 23.86 14.02
CA ILE A 234 -41.90 24.86 14.48
C ILE A 234 -42.61 25.53 13.28
N ALA A 235 -41.93 25.67 12.13
CA ALA A 235 -42.52 26.26 10.92
C ALA A 235 -43.46 25.31 10.15
N MET A 236 -43.57 24.04 10.57
CA MET A 236 -44.44 23.02 9.97
C MET A 236 -45.66 22.65 10.83
N CYS A 237 -45.88 23.35 11.95
CA CYS A 237 -47.10 23.29 12.76
C CYS A 237 -47.89 24.59 12.61
#